data_AF-A0A2H4I862-F1
#
_entry.id   AF-A0A2H4I862-F1
#
_cell.length_a   1.000
_cell.length_b   1.000
_cell.length_c   1.000
_cell.angle_alpha   90.00
_cell.angle_beta   90.00
_cell.angle_gamma   90.00
#
_symmetry.space_group_name_H-M   'P 1'
#
loop_
_entity.id
_entity.type
_entity.pdbx_description
1 polymer ?
#
loop_
_entity_poly.entity_id
_entity_poly.type
_entity_poly.pdbx_seq_one_letter_code
_entity_poly.pdbx_strand_id
1 'polypeptide(L)' 'MEFATLEWVSWFNHHRLLEPIGYIPPAEAEANYYRQLVSQATAAVC' A
#
# COMPACT_ATOMS: atom_id res chain seq x y z
N MET A 1 -4.67 -12.28 -23.00
CA MET A 1 -4.88 -10.82 -22.86
C MET A 1 -4.81 -10.38 -21.39
N GLU A 2 -5.08 -11.26 -20.42
CA GLU A 2 -5.05 -10.96 -18.98
C GLU A 2 -3.64 -10.85 -18.36
N PHE A 3 -2.60 -11.33 -19.04
CA PHE A 3 -1.22 -11.20 -18.52
C PHE A 3 -0.71 -9.76 -18.53
N ALA A 4 -1.05 -8.96 -19.55
CA ALA A 4 -0.61 -7.56 -19.64
C ALA A 4 -1.21 -6.68 -18.54
N THR A 5 -2.44 -6.97 -18.10
CA THR A 5 -3.09 -6.26 -17.00
C THR A 5 -2.52 -6.66 -15.65
N LEU A 6 -2.22 -7.95 -15.44
CA LEU A 6 -1.57 -8.43 -14.22
C LEU A 6 -0.14 -7.87 -14.06
N GLU A 7 0.63 -7.79 -15.14
CA GLU A 7 1.96 -7.17 -15.10
C GLU A 7 1.89 -5.67 -14.78
N TRP A 8 0.94 -4.94 -15.38
CA TRP A 8 0.74 -3.53 -15.06
C TRP A 8 0.34 -3.32 -13.59
N VAL A 9 -0.58 -4.13 -13.07
CA VAL A 9 -1.00 -4.06 -11.66
C VAL A 9 0.16 -4.37 -10.72
N SER A 10 0.95 -5.40 -11.01
CA SER A 10 2.13 -5.76 -10.21
C SER A 10 3.17 -4.64 -10.19
N TRP A 11 3.48 -4.07 -11.36
CA TRP A 11 4.39 -2.93 -11.47
C TRP A 11 3.87 -1.70 -10.72
N PHE A 12 2.58 -1.39 -10.88
CA PHE A 12 1.96 -0.25 -10.21
C PHE A 12 1.99 -0.39 -8.68
N ASN A 13 1.67 -1.56 -8.14
CA ASN A 13 1.57 -1.77 -6.70
C ASN A 13 2.92 -1.91 -6.01
N HIS A 14 3.92 -2.49 -6.67
CA HIS A 14 5.21 -2.84 -6.06
C HIS A 14 6.40 -2.01 -6.51
N HIS A 15 6.33 -1.33 -7.67
CA HIS A 15 7.48 -0.64 -8.26
C HIS A 15 7.25 0.85 -8.49
N ARG A 16 6.00 1.28 -8.68
CA ARG A 16 5.69 2.70 -8.89
C ARG A 16 5.85 3.47 -7.58
N LEU A 17 6.75 4.43 -7.56
CA LEU A 17 6.92 5.34 -6.42
C LEU A 17 6.05 6.59 -6.61
N LEU A 18 5.36 6.98 -5.55
CA LEU A 18 4.46 8.13 -5.55
C LEU A 18 4.99 9.22 -4.60
N GLU A 19 5.34 10.38 -5.16
CA GLU A 19 5.84 11.54 -4.41
C GLU A 19 4.88 12.00 -3.30
N PRO A 20 3.53 12.04 -3.51
CA PRO A 20 2.59 12.51 -2.48
C PRO A 20 2.57 11.69 -1.20
N ILE A 21 2.97 10.42 -1.25
CA ILE A 21 2.99 9.50 -0.10
C ILE A 21 4.41 9.24 0.40
N GLY A 22 5.40 10.01 -0.06
CA GLY A 22 6.79 9.93 0.41
C GLY A 22 7.67 8.97 -0.38
N TYR A 23 7.42 8.79 -1.68
CA TYR A 23 8.22 7.92 -2.57
C TYR A 23 8.22 6.45 -2.15
N ILE A 24 7.09 5.95 -1.64
CA ILE A 24 6.90 4.53 -1.32
C ILE A 24 5.91 3.88 -2.30
N PRO A 25 6.00 2.57 -2.56
CA PRO A 25 5.02 1.86 -3.38
C PRO A 25 3.62 1.86 -2.75
N PRO A 26 2.54 1.87 -3.56
CA PRO A 26 1.16 1.83 -3.07
C PRO A 26 0.89 0.69 -2.08
N ALA A 27 1.39 -0.52 -2.35
CA ALA A 27 1.16 -1.67 -1.47
C ALA A 27 1.80 -1.48 -0.09
N GLU A 28 2.96 -0.82 -0.02
CA GLU A 28 3.64 -0.54 1.24
C GLU A 28 2.93 0.57 2.02
N ALA A 29 2.50 1.63 1.35
CA ALA A 29 1.68 2.68 1.95
C ALA A 29 0.39 2.12 2.57
N GLU A 30 -0.32 1.26 1.86
CA GLU A 30 -1.54 0.61 2.34
C GLU A 30 -1.27 -0.29 3.54
N ALA A 31 -0.21 -1.11 3.50
CA ALA A 31 0.18 -1.95 4.64
C ALA A 31 0.49 -1.10 5.89
N ASN A 32 1.21 0.01 5.73
CA ASN A 32 1.52 0.93 6.82
C ASN A 32 0.24 1.58 7.38
N TYR A 33 -0.69 1.98 6.52
CA TYR A 33 -1.98 2.53 6.93
C TYR A 33 -2.77 1.54 7.79
N TYR A 34 -2.92 0.28 7.37
CA TYR A 34 -3.64 -0.72 8.15
C TYR A 34 -2.93 -1.07 9.46
N ARG A 35 -1.60 -1.12 9.46
CA ARG A 35 -0.81 -1.31 10.69
C ARG A 35 -1.10 -0.20 11.71
N GLN A 36 -1.13 1.05 11.26
CA GLN A 36 -1.48 2.19 12.12
C GLN A 36 -2.93 2.13 12.58
N LEU A 37 -3.87 1.80 11.68
CA LEU A 37 -5.28 1.68 12.01
C LEU A 37 -5.53 0.61 13.08
N VAL A 38 -4.91 -0.56 12.94
CA VAL A 38 -4.98 -1.63 13.94
C VAL A 38 -4.37 -1.17 15.25
N SER A 39 -3.19 -0.54 15.22
CA SER A 39 -2.56 -0.01 16.44
C SER A 39 -3.42 1.02 17.17
N GLN A 40 -4.10 1.90 16.43
CA GLN A 40 -5.03 2.88 16.99
C GLN A 40 -6.27 2.22 17.56
N ALA A 41 -6.85 1.25 16.84
CA ALA A 41 -7.98 0.47 17.32
C ALA A 41 -7.63 -0.30 18.60
N THR A 42 -6.46 -0.90 18.70
CA THR A 42 -6.00 -1.57 19.93
C THR A 42 -5.78 -0.61 21.08
N ALA A 43 -5.27 0.60 20.81
CA ALA A 43 -5.05 1.62 21.84
C ALA A 43 -6.36 2.25 22.35
N ALA A 44 -7.40 2.30 21.52
CA ALA A 44 -8.71 2.85 21.88
C ALA A 44 -9.61 1.88 22.68
N VAL A 45 -9.26 0.59 22.72
CA VAL A 45 -10.00 -0.47 23.43
C VAL A 45 -9.49 -0.67 24.87
N CYS A 46 -8.28 -0.19 25.18
CA CYS A 46 -7.72 -0.18 26.55
C CYS A 46 -8.15 1.07 27.32
#